data_AF-A0A9P4MMZ8-F1
#
_entry.id   AF-A0A9P4MMZ8-F1
#
_cell.length_a   1.000
_cell.length_b   1.000
_cell.length_c   1.000
_cell.angle_alpha   90.00
_cell.angle_beta   90.00
_cell.angle_gamma   90.00
#
_symmetry.space_group_name_H-M   'P 1'
#
loop_
_entity.id
_entity.type
_entity.pdbx_description
1 polymer ?
#
loop_
_entity_poly.entity_id
_entity_poly.type
_entity_poly.pdbx_seq_one_letter_code
_entity_poly.pdbx_strand_id
1 'polypeptide(L)'
;MEIDLHNLPESQVYGYLINAYRLRVDDDGKFTSTIRQNSLYSDNPQPIRDFRQFLDSAEYRKGLLPSWWSNAKRAECKRLAQRGGWHTLNGAVEKSDIQEHYGDNMIPMELRLIAERVYGKPVTMFRRRTR
;
A
#
# COMPACT_ATOMS: atom_id res chain seq x y z
N MET A 1 -15.40 -2.16 -8.14
CA MET A 1 -15.31 -3.54 -8.67
C MET A 1 -13.97 -4.02 -8.19
N GLU A 2 -13.86 -5.03 -7.32
CA GLU A 2 -12.58 -5.28 -6.63
C GLU A 2 -11.40 -5.43 -7.60
N ILE A 3 -10.31 -4.71 -7.35
CA ILE A 3 -9.07 -4.83 -8.13
C ILE A 3 -8.56 -6.27 -8.02
N ASP A 4 -8.61 -6.99 -9.13
CA ASP A 4 -8.01 -8.31 -9.25
C ASP A 4 -6.58 -8.19 -9.80
N LEU A 5 -5.59 -8.31 -8.91
CA LEU A 5 -4.17 -8.22 -9.29
C LEU A 5 -3.76 -9.25 -10.34
N HIS A 6 -4.43 -10.42 -10.42
CA HIS A 6 -4.07 -11.49 -11.35
C HIS A 6 -4.33 -11.13 -12.81
N ASN A 7 -5.28 -10.24 -13.06
CA ASN A 7 -5.72 -9.85 -14.39
C ASN A 7 -5.13 -8.51 -14.87
N LEU A 8 -4.12 -8.01 -14.16
CA LEU A 8 -3.48 -6.73 -14.46
C LEU A 8 -2.08 -6.91 -15.06
N PRO A 9 -1.65 -5.97 -15.92
CA PRO A 9 -0.26 -5.87 -16.34
C PRO A 9 0.64 -5.55 -15.14
N GLU A 10 1.90 -5.99 -15.23
CA GLU A 10 2.88 -5.88 -14.13
C GLU A 10 3.02 -4.45 -13.59
N SER A 11 3.05 -3.46 -14.47
CA SER A 11 3.18 -2.05 -14.10
C SER A 11 2.03 -1.55 -13.22
N GLN A 12 0.79 -1.99 -13.51
CA GLN A 12 -0.37 -1.63 -12.70
C GLN A 12 -0.34 -2.34 -11.35
N VAL A 13 0.05 -3.62 -11.30
CA VAL A 13 0.21 -4.34 -10.04
C VAL A 13 1.23 -3.64 -9.14
N TYR A 14 2.36 -3.19 -9.69
CA TYR A 14 3.35 -2.44 -8.89
C TYR A 14 2.79 -1.13 -8.36
N GLY A 15 2.13 -0.36 -9.24
CA GLY A 15 1.50 0.90 -8.85
C GLY A 15 0.47 0.73 -7.73
N TYR A 16 -0.39 -0.28 -7.83
CA TYR A 16 -1.39 -0.58 -6.80
C TYR A 16 -0.77 -1.08 -5.50
N LEU A 17 0.24 -1.94 -5.52
CA LEU A 17 0.92 -2.37 -4.29
C LEU A 17 1.59 -1.19 -3.58
N ILE A 18 2.27 -0.31 -4.32
CA ILE A 18 2.92 0.88 -3.77
C ILE A 18 1.88 1.85 -3.18
N ASN A 19 0.82 2.15 -3.93
CA ASN A 19 -0.18 3.12 -3.49
C ASN A 19 -1.09 2.57 -2.38
N ALA A 20 -1.34 1.26 -2.35
CA ALA A 20 -2.01 0.60 -1.22
C ALA A 20 -1.19 0.74 0.06
N TYR A 21 0.14 0.53 -0.02
CA TYR A 21 1.03 0.77 1.10
C TYR A 21 1.02 2.24 1.55
N ARG A 22 1.20 3.19 0.62
CA ARG A 22 1.23 4.64 0.93
C ARG A 22 -0.06 5.09 1.61
N LEU A 23 -1.22 4.72 1.05
CA LEU A 23 -2.52 5.06 1.61
C LEU A 23 -2.73 4.38 2.98
N ARG A 24 -2.26 3.15 3.15
CA ARG A 24 -2.37 2.46 4.44
C ARG A 24 -1.55 3.13 5.54
N VAL A 25 -0.36 3.63 5.21
CA VAL A 25 0.49 4.40 6.14
C VAL A 25 -0.21 5.71 6.53
N ASP A 26 -0.85 6.40 5.57
CA ASP A 26 -1.65 7.61 5.83
C ASP A 26 -2.86 7.31 6.73
N ASP A 27 -3.63 6.29 6.41
CA ASP A 27 -4.80 5.88 7.18
C ASP A 27 -4.43 5.43 8.61
N ASP A 28 -3.37 4.65 8.79
CA ASP A 28 -2.90 4.23 10.12
C ASP A 28 -2.56 5.48 10.97
N GLY A 29 -1.89 6.49 10.40
CA GLY A 29 -1.59 7.75 11.08
C GLY A 29 -2.84 8.56 11.43
N LYS A 30 -3.75 8.77 10.46
CA LYS A 30 -4.95 9.61 10.61
C LYS A 30 -6.01 8.99 11.53
N PHE A 31 -6.27 7.70 11.42
CA PHE A 31 -7.41 7.05 12.08
C PHE A 31 -7.08 6.39 13.41
N THR A 32 -5.80 6.07 13.65
CA THR A 32 -5.40 5.29 14.83
C THR A 32 -4.31 5.99 15.66
N SER A 33 -3.79 7.13 15.19
CA SER A 33 -2.60 7.78 15.74
C SER A 33 -1.38 6.84 15.78
N THR A 34 -1.37 5.79 14.96
CA THR A 34 -0.26 4.83 14.89
C THR A 34 0.75 5.33 13.87
N ILE A 35 1.90 5.79 14.34
CA ILE A 35 3.06 6.03 13.50
C ILE A 35 3.82 4.71 13.38
N ARG A 36 3.78 4.08 12.21
CA ARG A 36 4.51 2.84 11.97
C ARG A 36 6.02 3.13 12.00
N GLN A 37 6.79 2.27 12.66
CA GLN A 37 8.25 2.40 12.72
C GLN A 37 8.82 2.39 11.30
N ASN A 38 9.71 3.34 10.99
CA ASN A 38 10.33 3.52 9.66
C ASN A 38 9.38 3.97 8.54
N SER A 39 8.11 4.26 8.81
CA SER A 39 7.19 4.78 7.79
C SER A 39 7.47 6.22 7.42
N LEU A 40 6.75 6.73 6.41
CA LEU A 40 6.82 8.11 5.92
C LEU A 40 6.66 9.17 7.01
N TYR A 41 5.92 8.85 8.08
CA TYR A 41 5.60 9.76 9.17
C TYR A 41 6.44 9.55 10.44
N SER A 42 7.45 8.66 10.41
CA SER A 42 8.31 8.41 11.57
C SER A 42 9.48 9.40 11.65
N ASP A 43 10.04 9.59 12.85
CA ASP A 43 11.16 10.52 13.11
C ASP A 43 12.42 10.19 12.28
N ASN A 44 12.58 8.94 11.86
CA ASN A 44 13.65 8.49 10.97
C ASN A 44 13.06 7.61 9.85
N PRO A 45 12.47 8.22 8.81
CA PRO A 45 11.72 7.51 7.80
C PRO A 45 12.65 6.64 6.94
N GLN A 46 12.36 5.33 6.91
CA GLN A 46 12.98 4.38 5.97
C GLN A 46 11.85 3.63 5.24
N PRO A 47 11.04 4.33 4.44
CA PRO A 47 9.79 3.79 3.90
C PRO A 47 10.00 2.58 2.99
N ILE A 48 11.17 2.46 2.35
CA ILE A 48 11.54 1.26 1.60
C ILE A 48 11.68 0.02 2.50
N ARG A 49 12.13 0.19 3.75
CA ARG A 49 12.27 -0.91 4.72
C ARG A 49 10.92 -1.38 5.22
N ASP A 50 9.99 -0.47 5.49
CA ASP A 50 8.61 -0.81 5.87
C ASP A 50 7.83 -1.38 4.68
N PHE A 51 8.00 -0.84 3.47
CA PHE A 51 7.43 -1.42 2.25
C PHE A 51 7.94 -2.83 1.95
N ARG A 52 9.19 -3.16 2.30
CA ARG A 52 9.68 -4.55 2.21
C ARG A 52 8.84 -5.49 3.08
N GLN A 53 8.49 -5.08 4.30
CA GLN A 53 7.65 -5.87 5.22
C GLN A 53 6.21 -6.01 4.69
N PHE A 54 5.69 -4.96 4.03
CA PHE A 54 4.43 -5.02 3.30
C PHE A 54 4.47 -6.11 2.21
N LEU A 55 5.52 -6.11 1.38
CA LEU A 55 5.69 -7.13 0.34
C LEU A 55 5.92 -8.54 0.91
N ASP A 56 6.64 -8.68 2.02
CA ASP A 56 6.80 -9.98 2.71
C ASP A 56 5.44 -10.52 3.17
N SER A 57 4.60 -9.63 3.71
CA SER A 57 3.23 -9.98 4.09
C SER A 57 2.40 -10.37 2.87
N ALA A 58 2.53 -9.64 1.76
CA ALA A 58 1.79 -9.92 0.53
C ALA A 58 2.16 -11.29 -0.07
N GLU A 59 3.45 -11.61 -0.11
CA GLU A 59 3.98 -12.89 -0.61
C GLU A 59 3.59 -14.07 0.27
N TYR A 60 3.38 -13.86 1.57
CA TYR A 60 2.88 -14.87 2.49
C TYR A 60 1.40 -15.22 2.26
N ARG A 61 0.61 -14.33 1.65
CA ARG A 61 -0.82 -14.56 1.38
C ARG A 61 -1.00 -15.39 0.11
N LYS A 62 -1.37 -16.66 0.29
CA LYS A 62 -1.71 -17.56 -0.83
C LYS A 62 -2.79 -16.92 -1.73
N GLY A 63 -2.52 -16.85 -3.03
CA GLY A 63 -3.47 -16.35 -4.03
C GLY A 63 -3.65 -14.83 -4.04
N LEU A 64 -2.88 -14.06 -3.28
CA LEU A 64 -2.97 -12.59 -3.32
C LEU A 64 -2.22 -12.00 -4.52
N LEU A 65 -1.00 -12.49 -4.77
CA LEU A 65 -0.16 -11.99 -5.84
C LEU A 65 -0.31 -12.83 -7.11
N PRO A 66 -0.11 -12.23 -8.30
CA PRO A 66 -0.18 -12.94 -9.57
C PRO A 66 0.81 -14.11 -9.65
N SER A 67 0.49 -15.12 -10.47
CA SER A 67 1.36 -16.29 -10.67
C SER A 67 2.74 -15.96 -11.23
N TRP A 68 2.88 -14.84 -11.94
CA TRP A 68 4.16 -14.35 -12.45
C TRP A 68 4.99 -13.62 -11.39
N TRP A 69 4.45 -13.33 -10.20
CA TRP A 69 5.18 -12.67 -9.14
C TRP A 69 6.40 -13.51 -8.70
N SER A 70 7.54 -12.86 -8.59
CA SER A 70 8.82 -13.49 -8.27
C SER A 70 9.76 -12.52 -7.57
N ASN A 71 10.90 -13.02 -7.07
CA ASN A 71 11.93 -12.18 -6.46
C ASN A 71 12.46 -11.09 -7.42
N ALA A 72 12.51 -11.36 -8.72
CA ALA A 72 12.90 -10.38 -9.72
C ALA A 72 11.85 -9.25 -9.82
N LYS A 73 10.58 -9.61 -9.86
CA LYS A 73 9.44 -8.68 -9.93
C LYS A 73 9.29 -7.86 -8.65
N ARG A 74 9.56 -8.47 -7.50
CA ARG A 74 9.71 -7.76 -6.22
C ARG A 74 10.81 -6.69 -6.29
N ALA A 75 11.95 -7.01 -6.89
CA ALA A 75 13.05 -6.05 -7.05
C ALA A 75 12.72 -4.92 -8.04
N GLU A 76 11.96 -5.20 -9.09
CA GLU A 76 11.42 -4.19 -10.03
C GLU A 76 10.42 -3.26 -9.35
N CYS A 77 9.47 -3.81 -8.60
CA CYS A 77 8.49 -3.04 -7.82
C CYS A 77 9.18 -2.10 -6.81
N LYS A 78 10.17 -2.59 -6.05
CA LYS A 78 10.97 -1.75 -5.15
C LYS A 78 11.74 -0.66 -5.89
N ARG A 79 12.34 -0.98 -7.05
CA ARG A 79 13.04 0.01 -7.87
C ARG A 79 12.09 1.11 -8.31
N LEU A 80 10.88 0.76 -8.77
CA LEU A 80 9.84 1.74 -9.13
C LEU A 80 9.51 2.64 -7.92
N ALA A 81 9.33 2.05 -6.75
CA ALA A 81 9.05 2.75 -5.50
C ALA A 81 10.13 3.79 -5.13
N GLN A 82 11.38 3.60 -5.60
CA GLN A 82 12.53 4.48 -5.33
C GLN A 82 12.87 5.45 -6.48
N ARG A 83 12.47 5.14 -7.72
CA ARG A 83 12.95 5.82 -8.95
C ARG A 83 12.42 7.25 -9.14
N GLY A 84 11.56 7.73 -8.23
CA GLY A 84 10.83 8.99 -8.36
C GLY A 84 9.60 8.88 -9.26
N GLY A 85 8.81 9.95 -9.36
CA GLY A 85 7.52 9.96 -10.07
C GLY A 85 6.33 9.67 -9.15
N TRP A 86 5.16 9.37 -9.72
CA TRP A 86 3.93 9.22 -8.93
C TRP A 86 3.96 8.06 -7.94
N HIS A 87 4.44 6.88 -8.37
CA HIS A 87 4.52 5.68 -7.53
C HIS A 87 5.80 5.66 -6.67
N THR A 88 6.15 6.79 -6.05
CA THR A 88 7.34 6.89 -5.19
C THR A 88 6.98 6.81 -3.71
N LEU A 89 7.89 6.26 -2.92
CA LEU A 89 7.85 6.30 -1.46
C LEU A 89 8.55 7.51 -0.86
N ASN A 90 8.92 8.51 -1.66
CA ASN A 90 9.53 9.74 -1.16
C ASN A 90 8.49 10.82 -0.83
N GLY A 91 7.20 10.55 -1.02
CA GLY A 91 6.12 11.48 -0.74
C GLY A 91 4.92 10.79 -0.11
N ALA A 92 4.32 11.47 0.88
CA ALA A 92 3.00 11.13 1.39
C ALA A 92 1.96 11.11 0.26
N VAL A 93 0.84 10.45 0.51
CA VAL A 93 -0.32 10.48 -0.38
C VAL A 93 -1.56 10.60 0.45
N GLU A 94 -2.45 11.48 0.04
CA GLU A 94 -3.79 11.56 0.60
C GLU A 94 -4.80 10.81 -0.28
N LYS A 95 -5.99 10.59 0.27
CA LYS A 95 -7.11 10.02 -0.48
C LYS A 95 -7.37 10.82 -1.77
N SER A 96 -7.40 12.15 -1.71
CA SER A 96 -7.68 13.03 -2.85
C SER A 96 -6.65 12.89 -3.95
N ASP A 97 -5.37 12.81 -3.60
CA ASP A 97 -4.26 12.63 -4.54
C ASP A 97 -4.45 11.35 -5.37
N ILE A 98 -4.86 10.26 -4.71
CA ILE A 98 -5.18 9.00 -5.39
C ILE A 98 -6.39 9.14 -6.31
N GLN A 99 -7.46 9.80 -5.86
CA GLN A 99 -8.65 10.01 -6.70
C GLN A 99 -8.32 10.82 -7.94
N GLU A 100 -7.53 11.89 -7.80
CA GLU A 100 -7.10 12.73 -8.90
C GLU A 100 -6.25 11.95 -9.91
N HIS A 101 -5.24 11.22 -9.44
CA HIS A 101 -4.34 10.49 -10.33
C HIS A 101 -5.03 9.39 -11.15
N TYR A 102 -5.93 8.64 -10.51
CA TYR A 102 -6.61 7.53 -11.18
C TYR A 102 -7.91 7.96 -11.89
N GLY A 103 -8.43 9.16 -11.61
CA GLY A 103 -9.69 9.63 -12.16
C GLY A 103 -10.92 8.84 -11.65
N ASP A 104 -10.78 8.09 -10.57
CA ASP A 104 -11.83 7.22 -10.03
C ASP A 104 -11.91 7.34 -8.50
N ASN A 105 -13.10 7.70 -8.03
CA ASN A 105 -13.40 7.90 -6.62
C ASN A 105 -13.37 6.61 -5.79
N MET A 106 -13.45 5.44 -6.43
CA MET A 106 -13.47 4.12 -5.79
C MET A 106 -12.08 3.55 -5.54
N ILE A 107 -11.06 3.98 -6.29
CA ILE A 107 -9.70 3.45 -6.18
C ILE A 107 -9.14 3.52 -4.74
N PRO A 108 -9.31 4.59 -3.95
CA PRO A 108 -8.84 4.59 -2.57
C PRO A 108 -9.48 3.48 -1.71
N MET A 109 -10.74 3.13 -1.95
CA MET A 109 -11.40 2.03 -1.25
C MET A 109 -10.78 0.69 -1.65
N GLU A 110 -10.52 0.48 -2.94
CA GLU A 110 -9.96 -0.77 -3.45
C GLU A 110 -8.50 -0.95 -2.99
N LEU A 111 -7.72 0.12 -2.94
CA LEU A 111 -6.38 0.11 -2.36
C LEU A 111 -6.37 -0.24 -0.87
N ARG A 112 -7.37 0.21 -0.10
CA ARG A 112 -7.54 -0.18 1.31
C ARG A 112 -7.82 -1.68 1.45
N LEU A 113 -8.68 -2.23 0.58
CA LEU A 113 -8.96 -3.66 0.56
C LEU A 113 -7.71 -4.49 0.23
N ILE A 114 -6.88 -4.03 -0.74
CA ILE A 114 -5.58 -4.66 -1.02
C ILE A 114 -4.71 -4.65 0.23
N ALA A 115 -4.55 -3.48 0.88
CA ALA A 115 -3.71 -3.36 2.07
C ALA A 115 -4.23 -4.22 3.25
N GLU A 116 -5.55 -4.31 3.41
CA GLU A 116 -6.19 -5.19 4.39
C GLU A 116 -5.89 -6.66 4.10
N ARG A 117 -5.99 -7.11 2.85
CA ARG A 117 -5.64 -8.48 2.45
C ARG A 117 -4.16 -8.78 2.71
N VAL A 118 -3.27 -7.82 2.43
CA VAL A 118 -1.83 -7.94 2.72
C VAL A 118 -1.58 -8.12 4.22
N TYR A 119 -2.05 -7.18 5.04
CA TYR A 119 -1.81 -7.20 6.49
C TYR A 119 -2.70 -8.20 7.25
N GLY A 120 -3.76 -8.71 6.63
CA GLY A 120 -4.75 -9.60 7.24
C GLY A 120 -5.63 -8.92 8.28
N LYS A 121 -5.73 -7.59 8.25
CA LYS A 121 -6.56 -6.80 9.17
C LYS A 121 -6.95 -5.44 8.60
N PRO A 122 -8.16 -4.94 8.91
CA PRO A 122 -8.57 -3.59 8.52
C PRO A 122 -7.73 -2.53 9.24
N VAL A 123 -7.90 -1.27 8.84
CA VAL A 123 -7.47 -0.14 9.68
C VAL A 123 -8.39 -0.10 10.89
N THR A 124 -7.90 -0.52 12.05
CA THR A 124 -8.69 -0.49 13.28
C THR A 124 -8.79 0.95 13.77
N MET A 125 -9.82 1.68 13.33
CA MET A 125 -10.28 2.85 14.07
C MET A 125 -10.52 2.41 15.52
N PHE A 126 -10.10 3.22 16.50
CA PHE A 126 -10.52 3.01 17.88
C PHE A 126 -12.03 2.80 17.89
N ARG A 127 -12.50 1.59 18.22
CA ARG A 127 -13.85 1.45 18.75
C ARG A 127 -13.83 2.34 19.97
N ARG A 128 -14.49 3.51 19.92
CA ARG A 128 -14.92 4.21 21.13
C ARG A 128 -15.58 3.12 21.97
N ARG A 129 -14.94 2.68 23.05
CA ARG A 129 -15.63 1.93 24.08
C ARG A 129 -16.72 2.87 24.54
N THR A 130 -17.95 2.64 24.07
CA THR A 130 -19.13 3.18 24.72
C THR A 130 -19.00 2.76 26.18
N ARG A 131 -18.86 3.77 27.03
CA ARG A 131 -18.85 3.63 28.49
C ARG A 131 -20.13 2.96 28.95
#